data_AF-T0RN98-F1
#
_entry.id   AF-T0RN98-F1
#
_cell.length_a   1.000
_cell.length_b   1.000
_cell.length_c   1.000
_cell.angle_alpha   90.00
_cell.angle_beta   90.00
_cell.angle_gamma   90.00
#
_symmetry.space_group_name_H-M   'P 1'
#
loop_
_entity.id
_entity.type
_entity.pdbx_description
1 polymer ?
#
loop_
_entity_poly.entity_id
_entity_poly.type
_entity_poly.pdbx_seq_one_letter_code
_entity_poly.pdbx_strand_id
1 'polypeptide(L)'
;MDEVKRLRMRSMSLSGTALIVATASSKSDHISASASRIPVRRPRTPVASADAPVESRPAPCDDVPPNVEPETQNEARLWATIDGLTSELEAVAAVAAARAAVHAAQLHALETQVAATTAALDRLRSGVYDTVAACFLHELHTGEADALAECMVHATEGDDAALTWIQNCFGRRLLDAPRHLPPDKVPDTAVLYMESAARVQAGIVPDDEDTMPLPTLSLEAPSIASLASRRYQPTFVDRSAPLRRCLRTVFERLGAPSETLKVVLVHPPLWTASERARVSRLLLHDFCVPALLLTTTAEVVLRAAGLSSGVVVDVGPYSTTIVPIYNDCIVAHATMNVPGGRDAVLSATWGALRGHGAFDAVLDEEDQHDAAEHLLTMHGFVAYDVAAERTKQPTDVHMTWRNERLCTSSAVLFEGPEELFHPRRCDDGNTSLQDALICAIDRCNPVVRADLAASIVLTGSLTSLPGFKRRLTRELILLRHDLLGQLHLHDGNGYRGACTLARFAHDDVWIVG
;
A
#
# COMPACT_ATOMS: atom_id res chain seq x y z
N MET A 1 -9.43 -20.01 56.32
CA MET A 1 -8.84 -19.74 57.65
C MET A 1 -7.63 -18.86 57.45
N ASP A 2 -7.54 -17.63 57.94
CA ASP A 2 -8.59 -16.75 58.44
C ASP A 2 -8.15 -15.31 58.17
N GLU A 3 -8.95 -14.55 57.44
CA GLU A 3 -9.24 -13.16 57.83
C GLU A 3 -10.65 -12.75 57.39
N VAL A 4 -11.60 -13.61 57.75
CA VAL A 4 -13.02 -13.26 57.82
C VAL A 4 -13.36 -13.16 59.32
N LYS A 5 -14.11 -12.10 59.68
CA LYS A 5 -14.71 -11.82 61.02
C LYS A 5 -13.91 -10.97 62.03
N ARG A 6 -13.85 -9.66 61.76
CA ARG A 6 -14.52 -8.62 62.58
C ARG A 6 -15.02 -7.53 61.60
N LEU A 7 -16.25 -7.51 61.08
CA LEU A 7 -17.59 -7.85 61.57
C LEU A 7 -18.08 -7.02 62.77
N ARG A 8 -19.31 -6.48 62.60
CA ARG A 8 -20.19 -5.75 63.56
C ARG A 8 -19.77 -4.29 63.83
N MET A 9 -20.62 -3.26 63.72
CA MET A 9 -22.06 -3.09 63.34
C MET A 9 -22.26 -1.60 62.89
N ARG A 10 -23.34 -1.11 62.25
CA ARG A 10 -24.67 -1.64 61.87
C ARG A 10 -25.27 -0.87 60.66
N SER A 11 -26.22 -1.52 59.98
CA SER A 11 -27.45 -1.04 59.27
C SER A 11 -27.85 0.46 59.33
N MET A 12 -28.52 1.07 58.33
CA MET A 12 -29.63 0.63 57.44
C MET A 12 -29.50 1.32 56.05
N SER A 13 -29.61 0.72 54.85
CA SER A 13 -30.72 -0.02 54.16
C SER A 13 -31.88 0.92 53.69
N LEU A 14 -32.34 1.01 52.42
CA LEU A 14 -32.73 -0.03 51.44
C LEU A 14 -32.86 0.49 49.96
N SER A 15 -32.62 -0.41 48.98
CA SER A 15 -33.42 -0.75 47.74
C SER A 15 -33.88 0.33 46.72
N GLY A 16 -34.00 0.11 45.39
CA GLY A 16 -33.64 -1.03 44.51
C GLY A 16 -34.33 -1.01 43.11
N THR A 17 -33.64 -1.53 42.07
CA THR A 17 -34.12 -2.13 40.77
C THR A 17 -35.09 -1.44 39.78
N ALA A 18 -34.55 -1.16 38.57
CA ALA A 18 -34.89 -1.74 37.25
C ALA A 18 -36.07 -1.25 36.33
N LEU A 19 -35.87 -1.52 35.01
CA LEU A 19 -36.73 -1.39 33.80
C LEU A 19 -37.12 0.05 33.37
N ILE A 20 -37.35 0.42 32.09
CA ILE A 20 -36.97 0.03 30.70
C ILE A 20 -38.04 0.67 29.77
N VAL A 21 -37.64 1.34 28.68
CA VAL A 21 -38.43 1.67 27.44
C VAL A 21 -39.66 2.60 27.63
N ALA A 22 -39.79 3.75 26.96
CA ALA A 22 -39.99 3.87 25.51
C ALA A 22 -39.95 5.32 24.95
N THR A 23 -40.01 5.40 23.61
CA THR A 23 -40.45 6.51 22.73
C THR A 23 -39.61 7.79 22.62
N ALA A 24 -39.46 8.25 21.38
CA ALA A 24 -38.68 9.41 20.97
C ALA A 24 -39.51 10.69 20.87
N SER A 25 -38.96 11.84 21.30
CA SER A 25 -39.18 13.15 20.66
C SER A 25 -38.20 14.22 21.18
N SER A 26 -37.35 14.72 20.29
CA SER A 26 -36.71 16.05 20.24
C SER A 26 -36.08 16.73 21.49
N LYS A 27 -34.83 17.19 21.28
CA LYS A 27 -34.18 18.42 21.82
C LYS A 27 -33.50 18.40 23.20
N SER A 28 -32.16 18.22 23.12
CA SER A 28 -31.09 19.14 23.59
C SER A 28 -31.14 19.77 25.00
N ASP A 29 -30.00 19.60 25.68
CA ASP A 29 -29.34 20.57 26.57
C ASP A 29 -29.84 20.84 28.00
N HIS A 30 -28.91 21.45 28.75
CA HIS A 30 -29.16 22.22 29.97
C HIS A 30 -30.53 22.95 29.92
N ILE A 31 -31.36 22.86 30.96
CA ILE A 31 -30.97 23.02 32.36
C ILE A 31 -31.28 21.77 33.21
N SER A 32 -30.31 21.39 34.06
CA SER A 32 -30.53 20.44 35.15
C SER A 32 -31.53 20.97 36.16
N ALA A 33 -32.64 20.27 36.36
CA ALA A 33 -33.57 20.56 37.44
C ALA A 33 -34.15 19.28 38.09
N SER A 34 -33.39 18.70 39.02
CA SER A 34 -33.98 18.07 40.21
C SER A 34 -33.99 19.14 41.32
N ALA A 35 -34.99 20.02 41.37
CA ALA A 35 -36.37 19.74 41.75
C ALA A 35 -36.52 19.12 43.15
N SER A 36 -36.98 19.94 44.07
CA SER A 36 -37.95 19.52 45.09
C SER A 36 -39.14 20.47 45.06
N ARG A 37 -40.23 20.08 44.38
CA ARG A 37 -41.58 20.49 44.81
C ARG A 37 -41.82 19.79 46.16
N ILE A 38 -42.63 20.30 47.09
CA ILE A 38 -44.10 20.17 47.21
C ILE A 38 -44.39 20.69 48.65
N PRO A 39 -45.55 21.28 49.05
CA PRO A 39 -46.44 22.28 48.46
C PRO A 39 -46.74 23.46 49.47
N VAL A 40 -47.90 24.14 49.28
CA VAL A 40 -48.82 24.74 50.30
C VAL A 40 -49.02 26.28 50.22
N ARG A 41 -50.28 26.63 49.88
CA ARG A 41 -51.11 27.80 50.23
C ARG A 41 -50.42 29.17 50.48
N ARG A 42 -50.75 30.21 49.69
CA ARG A 42 -51.91 31.14 49.85
C ARG A 42 -51.82 32.10 51.08
N PRO A 43 -52.39 33.31 50.99
CA PRO A 43 -51.58 34.55 51.07
C PRO A 43 -51.81 35.36 52.36
N ARG A 44 -50.96 36.37 52.61
CA ARG A 44 -51.37 37.70 53.12
C ARG A 44 -50.25 38.74 53.15
N THR A 45 -50.67 40.00 53.20
CA THR A 45 -49.87 41.23 53.33
C THR A 45 -49.73 41.62 54.84
N PRO A 46 -49.38 42.87 55.23
CA PRO A 46 -48.05 43.22 55.73
C PRO A 46 -48.04 43.68 57.21
N VAL A 47 -46.90 43.61 57.90
CA VAL A 47 -46.72 44.29 59.22
C VAL A 47 -45.29 44.80 59.35
N ALA A 48 -45.15 45.99 59.95
CA ALA A 48 -43.89 46.60 60.35
C ALA A 48 -43.77 46.65 61.88
N SER A 49 -42.55 46.46 62.39
CA SER A 49 -42.02 46.92 63.68
C SER A 49 -40.51 46.64 63.65
N ALA A 50 -39.57 47.56 63.90
CA ALA A 50 -39.46 48.57 64.96
C ALA A 50 -39.29 47.95 66.36
N ASP A 51 -38.05 47.93 66.86
CA ASP A 51 -37.71 48.48 68.18
C ASP A 51 -36.19 48.71 68.34
N ALA A 52 -35.83 49.72 69.14
CA ALA A 52 -34.46 50.14 69.49
C ALA A 52 -34.10 49.59 70.91
N PRO A 53 -33.20 50.16 71.78
CA PRO A 53 -32.42 51.42 71.83
C PRO A 53 -30.86 51.17 71.99
N VAL A 54 -29.91 52.05 72.31
CA VAL A 54 -29.81 53.21 73.24
C VAL A 54 -28.71 54.25 72.82
N GLU A 55 -28.97 55.51 73.22
CA GLU A 55 -28.25 56.81 73.25
C GLU A 55 -26.70 56.88 73.25
N SER A 56 -26.07 57.93 72.67
CA SER A 56 -25.93 59.28 73.31
C SER A 56 -25.48 60.42 72.34
N ARG A 57 -25.55 61.68 72.82
CA ARG A 57 -25.53 62.99 72.06
C ARG A 57 -24.39 63.93 72.58
N PRO A 58 -24.04 65.12 72.00
CA PRO A 58 -24.93 66.25 71.61
C PRO A 58 -24.58 67.03 70.30
N ALA A 59 -25.28 68.16 70.05
CA ALA A 59 -25.29 69.03 68.85
C ALA A 59 -24.58 70.40 69.13
N PRO A 60 -24.68 71.53 68.35
CA PRO A 60 -25.46 71.82 67.12
C PRO A 60 -24.79 72.70 66.02
N CYS A 61 -25.45 72.88 64.86
CA CYS A 61 -25.87 74.17 64.25
C CYS A 61 -26.41 73.99 62.82
N ASP A 62 -27.31 74.87 62.40
CA ASP A 62 -28.04 74.84 61.12
C ASP A 62 -27.20 75.33 59.91
N ASP A 63 -27.49 74.81 58.71
CA ASP A 63 -27.51 75.63 57.48
C ASP A 63 -28.25 74.96 56.30
N VAL A 64 -28.76 75.79 55.38
CA VAL A 64 -29.67 75.44 54.27
C VAL A 64 -28.90 74.92 53.04
N PRO A 65 -29.37 73.89 52.31
CA PRO A 65 -28.67 73.41 51.11
C PRO A 65 -28.81 74.40 49.94
N PRO A 66 -27.73 74.67 49.17
CA PRO A 66 -27.79 75.56 48.03
C PRO A 66 -28.53 74.93 46.84
N ASN A 67 -29.25 75.79 46.12
CA ASN A 67 -30.02 75.48 44.93
C ASN A 67 -29.10 75.09 43.76
N VAL A 68 -29.13 73.83 43.32
CA VAL A 68 -28.35 73.34 42.18
C VAL A 68 -29.11 73.59 40.87
N GLU A 69 -28.40 74.13 39.88
CA GLU A 69 -28.99 74.64 38.63
C GLU A 69 -29.71 73.56 37.80
N PRO A 70 -30.79 73.91 37.07
CA PRO A 70 -31.62 72.93 36.37
C PRO A 70 -30.89 72.20 35.23
N GLU A 71 -29.80 72.76 34.70
CA GLU A 71 -28.98 72.12 33.67
C GLU A 71 -28.17 70.95 34.25
N THR A 72 -27.52 71.12 35.40
CA THR A 72 -26.78 70.02 36.07
C THR A 72 -27.72 68.91 36.57
N GLN A 73 -28.97 69.23 36.94
CA GLN A 73 -29.98 68.19 37.22
C GLN A 73 -30.42 67.41 35.98
N ASN A 74 -30.47 68.05 34.81
CA ASN A 74 -30.79 67.38 33.56
C ASN A 74 -29.59 66.55 33.04
N GLU A 75 -28.36 67.04 33.17
CA GLU A 75 -27.15 66.25 32.90
C GLU A 75 -27.07 65.02 33.81
N ALA A 76 -27.28 65.17 35.12
CA ALA A 76 -27.29 64.03 36.06
C ALA A 76 -28.37 62.99 35.70
N ARG A 77 -29.53 63.42 35.20
CA ARG A 77 -30.58 62.52 34.69
C ARG A 77 -30.18 61.85 33.38
N LEU A 78 -29.51 62.56 32.46
CA LEU A 78 -29.00 62.00 31.22
C LEU A 78 -27.92 60.95 31.48
N TRP A 79 -26.95 61.25 32.36
CA TRP A 79 -25.93 60.28 32.78
C TRP A 79 -26.55 59.05 33.45
N ALA A 80 -27.48 59.22 34.39
CA ALA A 80 -28.19 58.09 35.00
C ALA A 80 -29.02 57.26 33.98
N THR A 81 -29.51 57.89 32.91
CA THR A 81 -30.22 57.19 31.82
C THR A 81 -29.24 56.44 30.92
N ILE A 82 -28.08 57.03 30.63
CA ILE A 82 -26.99 56.39 29.88
C ILE A 82 -26.47 55.18 30.66
N ASP A 83 -26.17 55.33 31.95
CA ASP A 83 -25.70 54.27 32.85
C ASP A 83 -26.70 53.09 32.88
N GLY A 84 -27.99 53.40 32.98
CA GLY A 84 -29.07 52.42 32.89
C GLY A 84 -29.09 51.68 31.56
N LEU A 85 -29.00 52.41 30.43
CA LEU A 85 -28.95 51.82 29.09
C LEU A 85 -27.69 50.97 28.87
N THR A 86 -26.52 51.36 29.39
CA THR A 86 -25.32 50.51 29.35
C THR A 86 -25.49 49.25 30.19
N SER A 87 -26.10 49.31 31.37
CA SER A 87 -26.38 48.13 32.19
C SER A 87 -27.36 47.17 31.50
N GLU A 88 -28.39 47.70 30.83
CA GLU A 88 -29.29 46.89 29.97
C GLU A 88 -28.53 46.27 28.78
N LEU A 89 -27.63 47.01 28.13
CA LEU A 89 -26.83 46.51 27.01
C LEU A 89 -25.86 45.40 27.44
N GLU A 90 -25.21 45.55 28.60
CA GLU A 90 -24.35 44.53 29.21
C GLU A 90 -25.14 43.28 29.58
N ALA A 91 -26.35 43.43 30.14
CA ALA A 91 -27.24 42.30 30.41
C ALA A 91 -27.65 41.57 29.12
N VAL A 92 -27.97 42.30 28.05
CA VAL A 92 -28.26 41.71 26.72
C VAL A 92 -27.03 41.02 26.13
N ALA A 93 -25.83 41.59 26.27
CA ALA A 93 -24.58 40.99 25.82
C ALA A 93 -24.24 39.70 26.60
N ALA A 94 -24.46 39.68 27.92
CA ALA A 94 -24.30 38.49 28.75
C ALA A 94 -25.27 37.36 28.33
N VAL A 95 -26.54 37.70 28.03
CA VAL A 95 -27.53 36.75 27.50
C VAL A 95 -27.12 36.24 26.11
N ALA A 96 -26.57 37.09 25.25
CA ALA A 96 -26.06 36.68 23.93
C ALA A 96 -24.85 35.73 24.04
N ALA A 97 -23.90 36.02 24.93
CA ALA A 97 -22.74 35.17 25.20
C ALA A 97 -23.15 33.80 25.78
N ALA A 98 -24.08 33.78 26.74
CA ALA A 98 -24.64 32.54 27.27
C ALA A 98 -25.33 31.70 26.18
N ARG A 99 -26.08 32.35 25.29
CA ARG A 99 -26.74 31.69 24.15
C ARG A 99 -25.73 31.12 23.14
N ALA A 100 -24.64 31.84 22.87
CA ALA A 100 -23.56 31.35 22.01
C ALA A 100 -22.85 30.12 22.61
N ALA A 101 -22.58 30.12 23.93
CA ALA A 101 -21.99 28.97 24.62
C ALA A 101 -22.91 27.74 24.58
N VAL A 102 -24.22 27.91 24.75
CA VAL A 102 -25.22 26.84 24.58
C VAL A 102 -25.22 26.30 23.15
N HIS A 103 -25.26 27.17 22.13
CA HIS A 103 -25.22 26.73 20.73
C HIS A 103 -23.92 25.97 20.38
N ALA A 104 -22.78 26.36 20.95
CA ALA A 104 -21.52 25.64 20.76
C ALA A 104 -21.52 24.24 21.42
N ALA A 105 -22.12 24.12 22.61
CA ALA A 105 -22.30 22.83 23.27
C ALA A 105 -23.22 21.89 22.46
N GLN A 106 -24.30 22.42 21.86
CA GLN A 106 -25.22 21.66 20.99
C GLN A 106 -24.54 21.14 19.74
N LEU A 107 -23.73 21.97 19.08
CA LEU A 107 -22.93 21.56 17.93
C LEU A 107 -21.97 20.43 18.29
N HIS A 108 -21.22 20.57 19.39
CA HIS A 108 -20.27 19.54 19.81
C HIS A 108 -20.95 18.21 20.22
N ALA A 109 -22.12 18.28 20.87
CA ALA A 109 -22.94 17.11 21.18
C ALA A 109 -23.50 16.43 19.92
N LEU A 110 -23.92 17.20 18.91
CA LEU A 110 -24.35 16.67 17.62
C LEU A 110 -23.21 16.04 16.85
N GLU A 111 -22.03 16.66 16.81
CA GLU A 111 -20.82 16.13 16.14
C GLU A 111 -20.39 14.80 16.76
N THR A 112 -20.32 14.72 18.10
CA THR A 112 -19.99 13.46 18.80
C THR A 112 -21.06 12.39 18.61
N GLN A 113 -22.34 12.75 18.57
CA GLN A 113 -23.42 11.80 18.30
C GLN A 113 -23.42 11.32 16.84
N VAL A 114 -23.14 12.18 15.86
CA VAL A 114 -22.99 11.81 14.44
C VAL A 114 -21.76 10.93 14.23
N ALA A 115 -20.62 11.25 14.85
CA ALA A 115 -19.42 10.41 14.79
C ALA A 115 -19.63 9.03 15.43
N ALA A 116 -20.38 8.97 16.55
CA ALA A 116 -20.74 7.70 17.19
C ALA A 116 -21.70 6.87 16.33
N THR A 117 -22.68 7.49 15.66
CA THR A 117 -23.60 6.77 14.78
C THR A 117 -22.95 6.35 13.47
N THR A 118 -22.09 7.16 12.83
CA THR A 118 -21.31 6.68 11.67
C THR A 118 -20.35 5.57 12.05
N ALA A 119 -19.63 5.67 13.17
CA ALA A 119 -18.76 4.59 13.64
C ALA A 119 -19.53 3.31 14.05
N ALA A 120 -20.82 3.41 14.41
CA ALA A 120 -21.69 2.25 14.62
C ALA A 120 -22.21 1.70 13.27
N LEU A 121 -22.58 2.58 12.35
CA LEU A 121 -23.05 2.22 11.00
C LEU A 121 -21.94 1.55 10.18
N ASP A 122 -20.70 2.03 10.25
CA ASP A 122 -19.55 1.43 9.57
C ASP A 122 -19.17 0.07 10.16
N ARG A 123 -19.36 -0.14 11.48
CA ARG A 123 -19.19 -1.46 12.13
C ARG A 123 -20.30 -2.44 11.74
N LEU A 124 -21.54 -1.97 11.58
CA LEU A 124 -22.62 -2.76 10.98
C LEU A 124 -22.34 -3.04 9.50
N ARG A 125 -21.79 -2.06 8.77
CA ARG A 125 -21.46 -2.20 7.35
C ARG A 125 -20.36 -3.23 7.12
N SER A 126 -19.29 -3.23 7.91
CA SER A 126 -18.25 -4.27 7.81
C SER A 126 -18.76 -5.66 8.21
N GLY A 127 -19.55 -5.76 9.29
CA GLY A 127 -20.06 -7.06 9.75
C GLY A 127 -21.07 -7.71 8.80
N VAL A 128 -22.01 -6.92 8.27
CA VAL A 128 -23.09 -7.44 7.43
C VAL A 128 -22.65 -7.59 5.98
N TYR A 129 -21.94 -6.62 5.37
CA TYR A 129 -21.61 -6.73 3.96
C TYR A 129 -20.54 -7.79 3.66
N ASP A 130 -19.54 -8.02 4.52
CA ASP A 130 -18.52 -9.04 4.20
C ASP A 130 -19.12 -10.46 4.31
N THR A 131 -19.95 -10.71 5.32
CA THR A 131 -20.66 -11.99 5.50
C THR A 131 -21.72 -12.20 4.42
N VAL A 132 -22.57 -11.21 4.15
CA VAL A 132 -23.61 -11.31 3.12
C VAL A 132 -22.98 -11.39 1.74
N ALA A 133 -21.95 -10.59 1.40
CA ALA A 133 -21.30 -10.65 0.09
C ALA A 133 -20.60 -12.00 -0.13
N ALA A 134 -19.96 -12.59 0.88
CA ALA A 134 -19.39 -13.93 0.77
C ALA A 134 -20.46 -15.00 0.47
N CYS A 135 -21.59 -14.98 1.20
CA CYS A 135 -22.73 -15.87 0.93
C CYS A 135 -23.38 -15.61 -0.45
N PHE A 136 -23.53 -14.34 -0.84
CA PHE A 136 -24.15 -13.91 -2.10
C PHE A 136 -23.27 -14.28 -3.31
N LEU A 137 -21.94 -14.18 -3.18
CA LEU A 137 -20.98 -14.63 -4.20
C LEU A 137 -20.93 -16.15 -4.31
N HIS A 138 -21.08 -16.88 -3.20
CA HIS A 138 -21.17 -18.35 -3.21
C HIS A 138 -22.43 -18.84 -3.94
N GLU A 139 -23.61 -18.27 -3.64
CA GLU A 139 -24.86 -18.72 -4.28
C GLU A 139 -25.01 -18.24 -5.75
N LEU A 140 -24.43 -17.09 -6.11
CA LEU A 140 -24.26 -16.71 -7.54
C LEU A 140 -23.35 -17.67 -8.32
N HIS A 141 -22.49 -18.42 -7.63
CA HIS A 141 -21.60 -19.41 -8.24
C HIS A 141 -22.25 -20.81 -8.35
N THR A 142 -23.21 -21.15 -7.48
CA THR A 142 -23.98 -22.41 -7.54
C THR A 142 -25.23 -22.33 -8.44
N GLY A 143 -25.78 -21.13 -8.65
CA GLY A 143 -26.82 -20.87 -9.65
C GLY A 143 -28.28 -21.11 -9.19
N GLU A 144 -28.52 -21.25 -7.89
CA GLU A 144 -29.88 -21.39 -7.33
C GLU A 144 -30.50 -19.99 -7.09
N ALA A 145 -31.41 -19.56 -7.96
CA ALA A 145 -31.97 -18.20 -7.93
C ALA A 145 -33.06 -17.98 -6.85
N ASP A 146 -33.67 -19.04 -6.32
CA ASP A 146 -34.87 -18.96 -5.50
C ASP A 146 -34.58 -18.56 -4.04
N ALA A 147 -33.43 -18.95 -3.49
CA ALA A 147 -33.02 -18.60 -2.11
C ALA A 147 -32.84 -17.08 -1.90
N LEU A 148 -32.47 -16.35 -2.97
CA LEU A 148 -32.34 -14.90 -2.95
C LEU A 148 -33.70 -14.22 -2.68
N ALA A 149 -34.77 -14.75 -3.28
CA ALA A 149 -36.12 -14.22 -3.13
C ALA A 149 -36.65 -14.48 -1.72
N GLU A 150 -36.44 -15.68 -1.16
CA GLU A 150 -36.83 -16.01 0.22
C GLU A 150 -36.07 -15.16 1.25
N CYS A 151 -34.76 -14.96 1.06
CA CYS A 151 -33.96 -14.10 1.93
C CYS A 151 -34.43 -12.63 1.89
N MET A 152 -34.80 -12.11 0.71
CA MET A 152 -35.43 -10.79 0.59
C MET A 152 -36.81 -10.71 1.24
N VAL A 153 -37.62 -11.78 1.21
CA VAL A 153 -38.91 -11.83 1.92
C VAL A 153 -38.69 -11.76 3.43
N HIS A 154 -37.82 -12.59 4.00
CA HIS A 154 -37.56 -12.57 5.44
C HIS A 154 -36.88 -11.27 5.91
N ALA A 155 -36.08 -10.61 5.07
CA ALA A 155 -35.57 -9.26 5.33
C ALA A 155 -36.66 -8.18 5.40
N THR A 156 -37.86 -8.41 4.83
CA THR A 156 -39.02 -7.52 5.01
C THR A 156 -39.86 -7.83 6.26
N GLU A 157 -39.67 -8.99 6.89
CA GLU A 157 -40.38 -9.39 8.11
C GLU A 157 -39.66 -8.93 9.39
N GLY A 158 -38.33 -8.80 9.35
CA GLY A 158 -37.52 -8.15 10.39
C GLY A 158 -36.12 -8.74 10.54
N ASP A 159 -35.19 -7.93 11.07
CA ASP A 159 -33.76 -8.27 11.18
C ASP A 159 -33.50 -9.62 11.90
N ASP A 160 -34.21 -9.88 13.00
CA ASP A 160 -34.09 -11.13 13.76
C ASP A 160 -34.59 -12.36 12.97
N ALA A 161 -35.59 -12.20 12.10
CA ALA A 161 -36.13 -13.28 11.28
C ALA A 161 -35.15 -13.66 10.17
N ALA A 162 -34.60 -12.66 9.47
CA ALA A 162 -33.56 -12.86 8.47
C ALA A 162 -32.29 -13.49 9.10
N LEU A 163 -31.84 -13.00 10.26
CA LEU A 163 -30.68 -13.56 10.96
C LEU A 163 -30.91 -15.02 11.40
N THR A 164 -32.10 -15.34 11.91
CA THR A 164 -32.47 -16.70 12.33
C THR A 164 -32.58 -17.65 11.13
N TRP A 165 -33.08 -17.19 9.98
CA TRP A 165 -33.12 -17.98 8.74
C TRP A 165 -31.69 -18.29 8.25
N ILE A 166 -30.82 -17.28 8.17
CA ILE A 166 -29.40 -17.43 7.79
C ILE A 166 -28.70 -18.44 8.71
N GLN A 167 -28.88 -18.32 10.03
CA GLN A 167 -28.28 -19.25 10.99
C GLN A 167 -28.78 -20.70 10.83
N ASN A 168 -30.04 -20.91 10.46
CA ASN A 168 -30.58 -22.26 10.23
C ASN A 168 -30.10 -22.89 8.91
N CYS A 169 -30.06 -22.12 7.83
CA CYS A 169 -29.60 -22.57 6.51
C CYS A 169 -28.10 -22.90 6.52
N PHE A 170 -27.26 -21.97 7.00
CA PHE A 170 -25.81 -22.16 7.03
C PHE A 170 -25.35 -23.01 8.21
N GLY A 171 -26.00 -22.95 9.38
CA GLY A 171 -25.64 -23.75 10.55
C GLY A 171 -25.73 -25.26 10.31
N ARG A 172 -26.65 -25.73 9.45
CA ARG A 172 -26.70 -27.13 9.02
C ARG A 172 -25.73 -27.42 7.87
N ARG A 173 -25.69 -26.59 6.83
CA ARG A 173 -24.75 -26.77 5.70
C ARG A 173 -23.28 -26.79 6.13
N LEU A 174 -22.86 -26.00 7.14
CA LEU A 174 -21.48 -26.04 7.67
C LEU A 174 -21.13 -27.29 8.48
N LEU A 175 -22.14 -27.95 9.10
CA LEU A 175 -21.95 -29.13 9.92
C LEU A 175 -22.05 -30.44 9.12
N ASP A 176 -22.89 -30.45 8.08
CA ASP A 176 -23.10 -31.59 7.18
C ASP A 176 -22.24 -31.54 5.91
N ALA A 177 -21.54 -30.43 5.63
CA ALA A 177 -20.45 -30.43 4.67
C ALA A 177 -19.43 -31.50 5.08
N PRO A 178 -18.91 -32.33 4.15
CA PRO A 178 -17.78 -33.18 4.47
C PRO A 178 -16.68 -32.25 4.96
N ARG A 179 -16.28 -32.41 6.24
CA ARG A 179 -15.16 -31.68 6.82
C ARG A 179 -14.05 -31.71 5.78
N HIS A 180 -13.57 -30.54 5.36
CA HIS A 180 -12.43 -30.49 4.45
C HIS A 180 -11.30 -31.20 5.18
N LEU A 181 -11.07 -32.47 4.85
CA LEU A 181 -9.87 -33.15 5.26
C LEU A 181 -8.74 -32.30 4.66
N PRO A 182 -7.72 -31.91 5.42
CA PRO A 182 -6.49 -31.52 4.78
C PRO A 182 -6.12 -32.68 3.84
N PRO A 183 -5.80 -32.42 2.56
CA PRO A 183 -5.46 -33.52 1.65
C PRO A 183 -4.33 -34.33 2.26
N ASP A 184 -4.41 -35.67 2.19
CA ASP A 184 -3.43 -36.59 2.81
C ASP A 184 -2.00 -36.37 2.28
N LYS A 185 -1.84 -35.61 1.18
CA LYS A 185 -0.59 -35.04 0.69
C LYS A 185 -0.76 -33.51 0.60
N VAL A 186 0.20 -32.74 1.13
CA VAL A 186 0.27 -31.30 0.86
C VAL A 186 0.46 -31.10 -0.66
N PRO A 187 -0.33 -30.22 -1.31
CA PRO A 187 -0.24 -30.04 -2.77
C PRO A 187 1.08 -29.36 -3.16
N ASP A 188 1.81 -30.01 -4.08
CA ASP A 188 3.09 -29.54 -4.60
C ASP A 188 2.96 -28.11 -5.17
N THR A 189 4.03 -27.30 -5.07
CA THR A 189 3.94 -25.86 -5.40
C THR A 189 4.55 -25.56 -6.77
N ALA A 190 3.75 -25.08 -7.72
CA ALA A 190 4.23 -24.54 -8.99
C ALA A 190 4.77 -23.11 -8.81
N VAL A 191 6.03 -22.90 -9.21
CA VAL A 191 6.64 -21.56 -9.32
C VAL A 191 6.47 -21.06 -10.75
N LEU A 192 5.85 -19.90 -10.90
CA LEU A 192 5.65 -19.18 -12.16
C LEU A 192 6.44 -17.87 -12.10
N TYR A 193 7.63 -17.83 -12.70
CA TYR A 193 8.51 -16.67 -12.68
C TYR A 193 8.44 -15.88 -13.98
N MET A 194 7.75 -14.73 -13.96
CA MET A 194 7.66 -13.82 -15.10
C MET A 194 8.83 -12.83 -15.09
N GLU A 195 9.96 -13.25 -15.67
CA GLU A 195 11.17 -12.43 -15.82
C GLU A 195 10.90 -11.18 -16.66
N SER A 196 10.05 -11.29 -17.69
CA SER A 196 9.58 -10.16 -18.49
C SER A 196 8.24 -10.47 -19.16
N ALA A 197 7.63 -9.49 -19.81
CA ALA A 197 6.44 -9.71 -20.64
C ALA A 197 6.66 -10.70 -21.82
N ALA A 198 7.92 -11.02 -22.15
CA ALA A 198 8.29 -11.95 -23.22
C ALA A 198 8.82 -13.30 -22.72
N ARG A 199 9.09 -13.47 -21.42
CA ARG A 199 9.78 -14.65 -20.87
C ARG A 199 9.18 -15.09 -19.53
N VAL A 200 8.71 -16.34 -19.50
CA VAL A 200 8.14 -16.99 -18.31
C VAL A 200 8.91 -18.28 -18.05
N GLN A 201 9.52 -18.38 -16.89
CA GLN A 201 10.14 -19.61 -16.39
C GLN A 201 9.17 -20.29 -15.43
N ALA A 202 9.09 -21.62 -15.47
CA ALA A 202 8.20 -22.37 -14.58
C ALA A 202 8.79 -23.72 -14.19
N GLY A 203 8.36 -24.23 -13.04
CA GLY A 203 8.72 -25.55 -12.53
C GLY A 203 7.91 -25.88 -11.29
N ILE A 204 7.90 -27.15 -10.92
CA ILE A 204 7.27 -27.64 -9.69
C ILE A 204 8.34 -27.74 -8.60
N VAL A 205 8.04 -27.21 -7.42
CA VAL A 205 8.78 -27.42 -6.18
C VAL A 205 8.04 -28.50 -5.40
N PRO A 206 8.55 -29.74 -5.37
CA PRO A 206 7.95 -30.81 -4.56
C PRO A 206 8.18 -30.54 -3.07
N ASP A 207 7.18 -30.80 -2.24
CA ASP A 207 7.28 -30.50 -0.80
C ASP A 207 8.21 -31.46 -0.04
N ASP A 208 8.43 -32.67 -0.56
CA ASP A 208 9.12 -33.78 0.11
C ASP A 208 10.65 -33.83 -0.08
N GLU A 209 11.25 -32.90 -0.84
CA GLU A 209 12.53 -33.20 -1.52
C GLU A 209 13.79 -32.35 -1.18
N ASP A 210 13.78 -31.39 -0.24
CA ASP A 210 14.92 -30.54 0.23
C ASP A 210 15.77 -29.75 -0.82
N THR A 211 15.81 -30.15 -2.09
CA THR A 211 16.54 -29.48 -3.16
C THR A 211 15.78 -28.27 -3.69
N MET A 212 16.50 -27.36 -4.35
CA MET A 212 15.95 -26.16 -4.97
C MET A 212 15.97 -26.36 -6.50
N PRO A 213 14.86 -26.73 -7.12
CA PRO A 213 14.85 -27.14 -8.53
C PRO A 213 15.21 -25.97 -9.45
N LEU A 214 15.79 -26.31 -10.60
CA LEU A 214 15.92 -25.39 -11.73
C LEU A 214 14.57 -25.29 -12.48
N PRO A 215 14.30 -24.22 -13.23
CA PRO A 215 13.08 -24.12 -14.03
C PRO A 215 13.02 -25.27 -15.05
N THR A 216 12.00 -26.13 -14.90
CA THR A 216 11.71 -27.25 -15.80
C THR A 216 11.27 -26.76 -17.19
N LEU A 217 10.69 -25.56 -17.23
CA LEU A 217 10.14 -24.92 -18.42
C LEU A 217 10.68 -23.49 -18.54
N SER A 218 11.13 -23.13 -19.73
CA SER A 218 11.29 -21.73 -20.15
C SER A 218 10.41 -21.51 -21.38
N LEU A 219 9.46 -20.59 -21.30
CA LEU A 219 8.67 -20.11 -22.42
C LEU A 219 9.14 -18.71 -22.79
N GLU A 220 9.67 -18.58 -24.00
CA GLU A 220 9.90 -17.30 -24.66
C GLU A 220 8.80 -17.10 -25.70
N ALA A 221 8.15 -15.94 -25.66
CA ALA A 221 7.02 -15.64 -26.54
C ALA A 221 7.55 -15.22 -27.94
N PRO A 222 7.27 -15.98 -29.01
CA PRO A 222 7.68 -15.58 -30.35
C PRO A 222 6.95 -14.29 -30.78
N SER A 223 7.72 -13.31 -31.24
CA SER A 223 7.30 -12.05 -31.88
C SER A 223 6.21 -11.20 -31.18
N ILE A 224 6.42 -10.86 -29.90
CA ILE A 224 5.89 -9.59 -29.35
C ILE A 224 6.78 -8.38 -29.73
N ALA A 225 7.93 -8.62 -30.39
CA ALA A 225 8.79 -7.60 -30.98
C ALA A 225 8.09 -6.66 -31.99
N SER A 226 6.95 -7.06 -32.57
CA SER A 226 6.15 -6.19 -33.46
C SER A 226 5.36 -5.08 -32.73
N LEU A 227 5.37 -5.06 -31.39
CA LEU A 227 4.90 -3.94 -30.57
C LEU A 227 6.03 -2.96 -30.17
N ALA A 228 7.22 -3.06 -30.79
CA ALA A 228 8.33 -2.15 -30.60
C ALA A 228 8.09 -0.74 -31.22
N SER A 229 7.03 -0.05 -30.79
CA SER A 229 6.86 1.38 -31.04
C SER A 229 6.28 2.10 -29.82
N ARG A 230 7.20 2.58 -28.98
CA ARG A 230 7.02 3.60 -27.92
C ARG A 230 6.14 3.22 -26.72
N ARG A 231 6.80 3.26 -25.56
CA ARG A 231 6.26 3.13 -24.19
C ARG A 231 5.90 1.71 -23.79
N TYR A 232 6.25 1.41 -22.53
CA TYR A 232 5.67 0.37 -21.70
C TYR A 232 4.15 0.24 -21.96
N GLN A 233 3.73 -0.88 -22.57
CA GLN A 233 2.33 -1.25 -22.66
C GLN A 233 2.05 -2.48 -21.80
N PRO A 234 1.23 -2.38 -20.74
CA PRO A 234 0.78 -3.51 -19.92
C PRO A 234 -0.21 -4.45 -20.66
N THR A 235 -0.25 -4.39 -21.99
CA THR A 235 -1.30 -5.01 -22.81
C THR A 235 -1.24 -6.54 -22.88
N PHE A 236 -0.17 -7.17 -22.40
CA PHE A 236 -0.15 -8.62 -22.18
C PHE A 236 -1.16 -9.04 -21.10
N VAL A 237 -1.31 -8.22 -20.05
CA VAL A 237 -2.28 -8.45 -18.98
C VAL A 237 -3.65 -7.85 -19.34
N ASP A 238 -3.74 -6.79 -20.15
CA ASP A 238 -5.04 -6.29 -20.65
C ASP A 238 -5.75 -7.22 -21.65
N ARG A 239 -4.99 -8.06 -22.35
CA ARG A 239 -5.58 -9.09 -23.23
C ARG A 239 -5.64 -10.42 -22.47
N SER A 240 -6.79 -10.68 -21.85
CA SER A 240 -7.04 -11.91 -21.05
C SER A 240 -6.81 -13.21 -21.82
N ALA A 241 -7.06 -13.25 -23.13
CA ALA A 241 -6.92 -14.45 -23.94
C ALA A 241 -5.45 -14.89 -24.17
N PRO A 242 -4.49 -14.04 -24.59
CA PRO A 242 -3.06 -14.34 -24.59
C PRO A 242 -2.52 -14.86 -23.27
N LEU A 243 -2.80 -14.19 -22.15
CA LEU A 243 -2.35 -14.61 -20.82
C LEU A 243 -2.94 -15.98 -20.44
N ARG A 244 -4.25 -16.19 -20.62
CA ARG A 244 -4.91 -17.48 -20.39
C ARG A 244 -4.30 -18.59 -21.26
N ARG A 245 -3.96 -18.32 -22.52
CA ARG A 245 -3.29 -19.29 -23.41
C ARG A 245 -1.88 -19.62 -22.91
N CYS A 246 -1.12 -18.61 -22.47
CA CYS A 246 0.22 -18.80 -21.91
C CYS A 246 0.18 -19.69 -20.66
N LEU A 247 -0.65 -19.35 -19.66
CA LEU A 247 -0.81 -20.14 -18.44
C LEU A 247 -1.27 -21.57 -18.72
N ARG A 248 -2.20 -21.76 -19.67
CA ARG A 248 -2.62 -23.10 -20.09
C ARG A 248 -1.45 -23.91 -20.64
N THR A 249 -0.67 -23.35 -21.55
CA THR A 249 0.54 -24.01 -22.10
C THR A 249 1.61 -24.24 -21.04
N VAL A 250 1.67 -23.44 -19.97
CA VAL A 250 2.53 -23.73 -18.81
C VAL A 250 2.04 -24.98 -18.08
N PHE A 251 0.79 -25.02 -17.60
CA PHE A 251 0.26 -26.19 -16.87
C PHE A 251 0.27 -27.47 -17.72
N GLU A 252 -0.09 -27.39 -19.00
CA GLU A 252 0.03 -28.50 -19.97
C GLU A 252 1.46 -29.07 -20.05
N ARG A 253 2.49 -28.19 -20.02
CA ARG A 253 3.90 -28.61 -20.10
C ARG A 253 4.53 -29.00 -18.77
N LEU A 254 4.00 -28.52 -17.64
CA LEU A 254 4.36 -28.99 -16.31
C LEU A 254 3.83 -30.40 -16.04
N GLY A 255 2.84 -30.87 -16.83
CA GLY A 255 2.34 -32.25 -16.77
C GLY A 255 1.44 -32.54 -15.57
N ALA A 256 0.99 -31.50 -14.86
CA ALA A 256 0.13 -31.60 -13.67
C ALA A 256 -1.04 -30.60 -13.78
N PRO A 257 -2.26 -30.98 -13.34
CA PRO A 257 -3.42 -30.11 -13.39
C PRO A 257 -3.27 -28.95 -12.40
N SER A 258 -3.79 -27.77 -12.78
CA SER A 258 -3.71 -26.56 -11.95
C SER A 258 -4.47 -26.68 -10.61
N GLU A 259 -5.53 -27.49 -10.59
CA GLU A 259 -6.34 -27.80 -9.40
C GLU A 259 -5.56 -28.51 -8.27
N THR A 260 -4.44 -29.17 -8.57
CA THR A 260 -3.66 -29.92 -7.57
C THR A 260 -2.41 -29.19 -7.09
N LEU A 261 -2.20 -27.93 -7.52
CA LEU A 261 -0.95 -27.20 -7.32
C LEU A 261 -1.18 -25.86 -6.62
N LYS A 262 -0.45 -25.59 -5.53
CA LYS A 262 -0.30 -24.21 -5.08
C LYS A 262 0.51 -23.43 -6.12
N VAL A 263 0.27 -22.13 -6.28
CA VAL A 263 1.00 -21.30 -7.27
C VAL A 263 1.71 -20.14 -6.59
N VAL A 264 3.03 -20.05 -6.75
CA VAL A 264 3.79 -18.81 -6.53
C VAL A 264 3.92 -18.11 -7.87
N LEU A 265 3.25 -16.97 -8.04
CA LEU A 265 3.42 -16.10 -9.21
C LEU A 265 4.34 -14.94 -8.87
N VAL A 266 5.51 -14.92 -9.49
CA VAL A 266 6.45 -13.80 -9.46
C VAL A 266 6.23 -12.92 -10.67
N HIS A 267 5.98 -11.63 -10.45
CA HIS A 267 5.70 -10.67 -11.50
C HIS A 267 6.62 -9.43 -11.47
N PRO A 268 6.78 -8.66 -12.56
CA PRO A 268 7.51 -7.40 -12.54
C PRO A 268 6.93 -6.40 -11.52
N PRO A 269 7.75 -5.64 -10.78
CA PRO A 269 7.32 -4.83 -9.62
C PRO A 269 6.37 -3.67 -9.95
N LEU A 270 6.25 -3.30 -11.24
CA LEU A 270 5.47 -2.16 -11.72
C LEU A 270 4.04 -2.52 -12.19
N TRP A 271 3.57 -3.73 -11.88
CA TRP A 271 2.18 -4.11 -12.13
C TRP A 271 1.19 -3.31 -11.28
N THR A 272 0.17 -2.79 -11.92
CA THR A 272 -0.96 -2.10 -11.27
C THR A 272 -1.81 -3.06 -10.44
N ALA A 273 -2.61 -2.51 -9.53
CA ALA A 273 -3.59 -3.29 -8.77
C ALA A 273 -4.60 -4.03 -9.68
N SER A 274 -4.99 -3.43 -10.82
CA SER A 274 -5.89 -4.05 -11.79
C SER A 274 -5.27 -5.25 -12.49
N GLU A 275 -3.99 -5.16 -12.86
CA GLU A 275 -3.25 -6.28 -13.45
C GLU A 275 -3.15 -7.45 -12.47
N ARG A 276 -2.68 -7.20 -11.24
CA ARG A 276 -2.58 -8.23 -10.18
C ARG A 276 -3.93 -8.90 -9.94
N ALA A 277 -5.00 -8.13 -9.72
CA ALA A 277 -6.34 -8.66 -9.51
C ALA A 277 -6.85 -9.50 -10.70
N ARG A 278 -6.53 -9.12 -11.94
CA ARG A 278 -6.91 -9.87 -13.14
C ARG A 278 -6.18 -11.21 -13.24
N VAL A 279 -4.87 -11.25 -12.93
CA VAL A 279 -4.12 -12.53 -12.93
C VAL A 279 -4.54 -13.42 -11.75
N SER A 280 -4.79 -12.85 -10.57
CA SER A 280 -5.36 -13.58 -9.43
C SER A 280 -6.68 -14.24 -9.78
N ARG A 281 -7.62 -13.48 -10.35
CA ARG A 281 -8.92 -14.03 -10.77
C ARG A 281 -8.74 -15.12 -11.82
N LEU A 282 -7.85 -14.93 -12.79
CA LEU A 282 -7.58 -15.94 -13.82
C LEU A 282 -7.06 -17.25 -13.19
N LEU A 283 -6.11 -17.18 -12.26
CA LEU A 283 -5.56 -18.38 -11.61
C LEU A 283 -6.57 -19.06 -10.67
N LEU A 284 -7.19 -18.30 -9.77
CA LEU A 284 -8.10 -18.85 -8.75
C LEU A 284 -9.44 -19.31 -9.34
N HIS A 285 -10.09 -18.49 -10.18
CA HIS A 285 -11.44 -18.78 -10.69
C HIS A 285 -11.44 -19.56 -12.01
N ASP A 286 -10.48 -19.35 -12.92
CA ASP A 286 -10.51 -19.96 -14.25
C ASP A 286 -9.58 -21.16 -14.43
N PHE A 287 -8.57 -21.30 -13.55
CA PHE A 287 -7.68 -22.46 -13.45
C PHE A 287 -7.86 -23.24 -12.13
N CYS A 288 -8.76 -22.78 -11.25
CA CYS A 288 -9.14 -23.45 -10.01
C CYS A 288 -7.94 -23.80 -9.10
N VAL A 289 -6.90 -22.95 -9.07
CA VAL A 289 -5.73 -23.23 -8.22
C VAL A 289 -6.12 -23.08 -6.74
N PRO A 290 -5.78 -24.04 -5.87
CA PRO A 290 -6.22 -24.03 -4.46
C PRO A 290 -5.65 -22.86 -3.65
N ALA A 291 -4.44 -22.41 -3.97
CA ALA A 291 -3.79 -21.27 -3.31
C ALA A 291 -2.83 -20.53 -4.24
N LEU A 292 -2.77 -19.21 -4.08
CA LEU A 292 -1.93 -18.30 -4.86
C LEU A 292 -1.12 -17.38 -3.94
N LEU A 293 0.20 -17.38 -4.09
CA LEU A 293 1.10 -16.37 -3.52
C LEU A 293 1.56 -15.43 -4.65
N LEU A 294 1.30 -14.14 -4.48
CA LEU A 294 1.80 -13.08 -5.37
C LEU A 294 3.04 -12.44 -4.78
N THR A 295 4.08 -12.28 -5.58
CA THR A 295 5.30 -11.54 -5.20
C THR A 295 5.95 -10.91 -6.43
N THR A 296 6.90 -10.00 -6.22
CA THR A 296 7.62 -9.30 -7.28
C THR A 296 8.98 -9.93 -7.58
N THR A 297 9.50 -9.74 -8.79
CA THR A 297 10.87 -10.15 -9.16
C THR A 297 11.90 -9.57 -8.19
N ALA A 298 11.70 -8.33 -7.73
CA ALA A 298 12.59 -7.67 -6.79
C ALA A 298 12.60 -8.32 -5.39
N GLU A 299 11.44 -8.61 -4.79
CA GLU A 299 11.36 -9.25 -3.47
C GLU A 299 12.02 -10.63 -3.44
N VAL A 300 11.83 -11.44 -4.50
CA VAL A 300 12.48 -12.76 -4.58
C VAL A 300 13.98 -12.66 -4.85
N VAL A 301 14.42 -11.67 -5.62
CA VAL A 301 15.85 -11.40 -5.89
C VAL A 301 16.58 -10.95 -4.62
N LEU A 302 15.97 -10.07 -3.83
CA LEU A 302 16.52 -9.62 -2.54
C LEU A 302 16.60 -10.78 -1.53
N ARG A 303 15.52 -11.56 -1.42
CA ARG A 303 15.44 -12.74 -0.54
C ARG A 303 16.40 -13.85 -0.95
N ALA A 304 16.65 -14.04 -2.25
CA ALA A 304 17.68 -14.95 -2.76
C ALA A 304 19.11 -14.54 -2.37
N ALA A 305 19.35 -13.24 -2.14
CA ALA A 305 20.62 -12.72 -1.60
C ALA A 305 20.71 -12.84 -0.07
N GLY A 306 19.68 -13.32 0.62
CA GLY A 306 19.62 -13.44 2.09
C GLY A 306 19.33 -12.11 2.80
N LEU A 307 18.75 -11.14 2.10
CA LEU A 307 18.51 -9.78 2.59
C LEU A 307 17.00 -9.51 2.75
N SER A 308 16.64 -8.71 3.76
CA SER A 308 15.29 -8.13 3.95
C SER A 308 15.22 -6.64 3.63
N SER A 309 16.39 -5.98 3.52
CA SER A 309 16.54 -4.55 3.19
C SER A 309 17.67 -4.36 2.18
N GLY A 310 17.47 -3.45 1.22
CA GLY A 310 18.44 -3.11 0.18
C GLY A 310 17.77 -2.49 -1.05
N VAL A 311 18.55 -2.23 -2.10
CA VAL A 311 18.02 -1.78 -3.40
C VAL A 311 18.25 -2.86 -4.46
N VAL A 312 17.18 -3.27 -5.14
CA VAL A 312 17.29 -4.17 -6.29
C VAL A 312 17.38 -3.36 -7.57
N VAL A 313 18.34 -3.70 -8.42
CA VAL A 313 18.53 -3.11 -9.75
C VAL A 313 18.35 -4.22 -10.80
N ASP A 314 17.24 -4.15 -11.52
CA ASP A 314 16.82 -5.10 -12.54
C ASP A 314 17.02 -4.51 -13.93
N VAL A 315 18.11 -4.91 -14.61
CA VAL A 315 18.43 -4.47 -15.97
C VAL A 315 17.74 -5.39 -16.98
N GLY A 316 16.46 -5.11 -17.21
CA GLY A 316 15.60 -5.87 -18.11
C GLY A 316 15.88 -5.62 -19.60
N PRO A 317 15.07 -6.23 -20.50
CA PRO A 317 15.26 -6.08 -21.95
C PRO A 317 15.02 -4.64 -22.43
N TYR A 318 13.95 -3.99 -21.94
CA TYR A 318 13.50 -2.68 -22.46
C TYR A 318 13.79 -1.50 -21.52
N SER A 319 13.85 -1.75 -20.22
CA SER A 319 14.02 -0.72 -19.19
C SER A 319 14.74 -1.30 -17.97
N THR A 320 15.33 -0.42 -17.18
CA THR A 320 16.02 -0.76 -15.94
C THR A 320 15.17 -0.31 -14.76
N THR A 321 14.76 -1.26 -13.91
CA THR A 321 13.92 -0.97 -12.76
C THR A 321 14.75 -0.98 -11.48
N ILE A 322 14.56 0.04 -10.65
CA ILE A 322 15.27 0.23 -9.39
C ILE A 322 14.23 0.21 -8.27
N VAL A 323 14.29 -0.81 -7.41
CA VAL A 323 13.30 -1.10 -6.37
C VAL A 323 13.97 -1.05 -4.99
N PRO A 324 13.84 0.05 -4.24
CA PRO A 324 14.22 0.08 -2.84
C PRO A 324 13.22 -0.73 -2.00
N ILE A 325 13.74 -1.65 -1.17
CA ILE A 325 12.98 -2.52 -0.26
C ILE A 325 13.56 -2.37 1.14
N TYR A 326 12.70 -2.15 2.13
CA TYR A 326 13.12 -2.04 3.54
C TYR A 326 12.22 -2.89 4.43
N ASN A 327 12.81 -3.81 5.17
CA ASN A 327 12.13 -4.83 5.99
C ASN A 327 10.98 -5.51 5.21
N ASP A 328 11.34 -6.10 4.07
CA ASP A 328 10.45 -6.80 3.14
C ASP A 328 9.33 -5.95 2.51
N CYS A 329 9.33 -4.64 2.74
CA CYS A 329 8.35 -3.71 2.17
C CYS A 329 8.96 -2.90 1.01
N ILE A 330 8.37 -2.99 -0.18
CA ILE A 330 8.74 -2.14 -1.33
C ILE A 330 8.41 -0.68 -1.03
N VAL A 331 9.39 0.22 -1.16
CA VAL A 331 9.20 1.67 -1.02
C VAL A 331 8.67 2.23 -2.34
N ALA A 332 7.38 2.01 -2.60
CA ALA A 332 6.75 2.20 -3.92
C ALA A 332 6.91 3.62 -4.51
N HIS A 333 6.94 4.69 -3.69
CA HIS A 333 7.13 6.07 -4.18
C HIS A 333 8.58 6.37 -4.59
N ALA A 334 9.54 5.56 -4.12
CA ALA A 334 10.96 5.68 -4.44
C ALA A 334 11.39 4.72 -5.57
N THR A 335 10.51 3.79 -5.96
CA THR A 335 10.74 2.90 -7.11
C THR A 335 10.85 3.72 -8.40
N MET A 336 11.87 3.41 -9.20
CA MET A 336 12.14 4.11 -10.46
C MET A 336 12.21 3.12 -11.63
N ASN A 337 11.73 3.54 -12.80
CA ASN A 337 11.88 2.82 -14.06
C ASN A 337 12.57 3.73 -15.07
N VAL A 338 13.73 3.32 -15.56
CA VAL A 338 14.59 4.12 -16.43
C VAL A 338 14.55 3.54 -17.84
N PRO A 339 14.32 4.33 -18.89
CA PRO A 339 14.48 3.86 -20.26
C PRO A 339 15.95 3.46 -20.51
N GLY A 340 16.18 2.23 -20.96
CA GLY A 340 17.51 1.65 -21.09
C GLY A 340 17.58 0.24 -20.51
N GLY A 341 18.16 -0.69 -21.26
CA GLY A 341 18.16 -2.13 -20.98
C GLY A 341 18.89 -2.87 -22.10
N ARG A 342 18.68 -4.19 -22.21
CA ARG A 342 19.35 -5.02 -23.25
C ARG A 342 19.19 -4.45 -24.65
N ASP A 343 17.99 -4.06 -25.04
CA ASP A 343 17.69 -3.62 -26.40
C ASP A 343 18.36 -2.27 -26.73
N ALA A 344 18.51 -1.38 -25.74
CA ALA A 344 19.23 -0.12 -25.91
C ALA A 344 20.75 -0.36 -26.07
N VAL A 345 21.32 -1.22 -25.22
CA VAL A 345 22.73 -1.65 -25.29
C VAL A 345 23.04 -2.39 -26.59
N LEU A 346 22.14 -3.27 -27.04
CA LEU A 346 22.24 -4.00 -28.30
C LEU A 346 22.16 -3.03 -29.48
N SER A 347 21.20 -2.09 -29.49
CA SER A 347 21.08 -1.06 -30.52
C SER A 347 22.31 -0.15 -30.60
N ALA A 348 22.93 0.18 -29.46
CA ALA A 348 24.18 0.93 -29.39
C ALA A 348 25.38 0.12 -29.91
N THR A 349 25.52 -1.16 -29.51
CA THR A 349 26.53 -2.10 -30.05
C THR A 349 26.38 -2.23 -31.58
N TRP A 350 25.15 -2.38 -32.03
CA TRP A 350 24.76 -2.50 -33.43
C TRP A 350 25.07 -1.23 -34.25
N GLY A 351 24.82 -0.06 -33.68
CA GLY A 351 25.25 1.21 -34.27
C GLY A 351 26.78 1.37 -34.33
N ALA A 352 27.50 0.91 -33.31
CA ALA A 352 28.95 0.95 -33.28
C ALA A 352 29.59 0.03 -34.34
N LEU A 353 29.04 -1.18 -34.54
CA LEU A 353 29.48 -2.13 -35.58
C LEU A 353 29.35 -1.55 -36.99
N ARG A 354 28.17 -1.05 -37.35
CA ARG A 354 27.93 -0.39 -38.65
C ARG A 354 28.80 0.85 -38.84
N GLY A 355 29.05 1.61 -37.78
CA GLY A 355 29.98 2.75 -37.81
C GLY A 355 31.43 2.39 -38.15
N HIS A 356 31.82 1.11 -38.00
CA HIS A 356 33.14 0.59 -38.38
C HIS A 356 33.10 -0.23 -39.70
N GLY A 357 31.95 -0.33 -40.36
CA GLY A 357 31.78 -1.20 -41.55
C GLY A 357 31.92 -2.69 -41.24
N ALA A 358 31.67 -3.11 -39.99
CA ALA A 358 31.83 -4.49 -39.58
C ALA A 358 30.64 -5.34 -40.07
N PHE A 359 30.95 -6.47 -40.70
CA PHE A 359 30.01 -7.50 -41.20
C PHE A 359 29.21 -7.16 -42.47
N ASP A 360 29.21 -5.90 -42.93
CA ASP A 360 28.53 -5.43 -44.16
C ASP A 360 28.80 -6.27 -45.42
N ALA A 361 30.00 -6.86 -45.55
CA ALA A 361 30.40 -7.64 -46.71
C ALA A 361 30.08 -9.15 -46.60
N VAL A 362 29.50 -9.59 -45.48
CA VAL A 362 29.35 -11.02 -45.12
C VAL A 362 27.89 -11.38 -44.80
N LEU A 363 27.16 -10.49 -44.10
CA LEU A 363 25.83 -10.77 -43.56
C LEU A 363 24.79 -9.72 -44.00
N ASP A 364 23.53 -10.13 -44.12
CA ASP A 364 22.38 -9.25 -44.30
C ASP A 364 22.02 -8.47 -43.01
N GLU A 365 21.33 -7.34 -43.10
CA GLU A 365 21.04 -6.45 -41.93
C GLU A 365 20.35 -7.15 -40.75
N GLU A 366 19.47 -8.12 -41.00
CA GLU A 366 18.80 -8.91 -39.95
C GLU A 366 19.79 -9.83 -39.22
N ASP A 367 20.58 -10.61 -39.98
CA ASP A 367 21.57 -11.54 -39.44
C ASP A 367 22.74 -10.82 -38.75
N GLN A 368 23.10 -9.62 -39.22
CA GLN A 368 24.08 -8.78 -38.55
C GLN A 368 23.60 -8.29 -37.17
N HIS A 369 22.30 -8.06 -36.98
CA HIS A 369 21.74 -7.69 -35.68
C HIS A 369 21.83 -8.84 -34.67
N ASP A 370 21.45 -10.06 -35.08
CA ASP A 370 21.62 -11.27 -34.26
C ASP A 370 23.11 -11.51 -33.92
N ALA A 371 24.00 -11.32 -34.89
CA ALA A 371 25.45 -11.43 -34.68
C ALA A 371 25.97 -10.38 -33.68
N ALA A 372 25.35 -9.21 -33.58
CA ALA A 372 25.68 -8.20 -32.56
C ALA A 372 25.24 -8.62 -31.14
N GLU A 373 24.10 -9.32 -30.98
CA GLU A 373 23.71 -9.89 -29.69
C GLU A 373 24.67 -11.02 -29.27
N HIS A 374 25.07 -11.86 -30.23
CA HIS A 374 26.08 -12.88 -29.99
C HIS A 374 27.43 -12.29 -29.57
N LEU A 375 27.91 -11.25 -30.28
CA LEU A 375 29.14 -10.52 -29.94
C LEU A 375 29.07 -9.92 -28.52
N LEU A 376 27.97 -9.24 -28.19
CA LEU A 376 27.75 -8.64 -26.88
C LEU A 376 27.79 -9.69 -25.77
N THR A 377 27.17 -10.85 -26.00
CA THR A 377 27.10 -11.95 -25.03
C THR A 377 28.45 -12.64 -24.82
N MET A 378 29.23 -12.82 -25.89
CA MET A 378 30.50 -13.58 -25.85
C MET A 378 31.73 -12.71 -25.54
N HIS A 379 31.73 -11.44 -25.94
CA HIS A 379 32.89 -10.56 -25.93
C HIS A 379 32.62 -9.15 -25.36
N GLY A 380 31.35 -8.78 -25.12
CA GLY A 380 31.00 -7.49 -24.54
C GLY A 380 31.53 -7.34 -23.11
N PHE A 381 31.92 -6.11 -22.74
CA PHE A 381 32.36 -5.80 -21.39
C PHE A 381 32.06 -4.34 -21.02
N VAL A 382 31.96 -4.06 -19.72
CA VAL A 382 31.81 -2.71 -19.21
C VAL A 382 33.19 -2.12 -18.93
N ALA A 383 33.55 -1.07 -19.67
CA ALA A 383 34.77 -0.32 -19.45
C ALA A 383 34.78 0.32 -18.05
N TYR A 384 35.89 0.17 -17.31
CA TYR A 384 36.07 0.86 -16.04
C TYR A 384 36.34 2.36 -16.25
N ASP A 385 37.04 2.71 -17.33
CA ASP A 385 37.33 4.09 -17.73
C ASP A 385 37.30 4.19 -19.27
N VAL A 386 36.21 4.72 -19.82
CA VAL A 386 35.97 4.75 -21.27
C VAL A 386 36.97 5.66 -22.00
N ALA A 387 37.38 6.75 -21.37
CA ALA A 387 38.37 7.65 -21.94
C ALA A 387 39.71 6.93 -22.08
N ALA A 388 40.13 6.17 -21.05
CA ALA A 388 41.34 5.36 -21.14
C ALA A 388 41.20 4.20 -22.16
N GLU A 389 40.08 3.47 -22.18
CA GLU A 389 39.86 2.39 -23.15
C GLU A 389 39.94 2.89 -24.61
N ARG A 390 39.33 4.05 -24.93
CA ARG A 390 39.37 4.67 -26.27
C ARG A 390 40.76 5.11 -26.72
N THR A 391 41.74 5.26 -25.81
CA THR A 391 43.13 5.59 -26.18
C THR A 391 43.98 4.37 -26.52
N LYS A 392 43.51 3.15 -26.23
CA LYS A 392 44.24 1.92 -26.55
C LYS A 392 44.20 1.66 -28.06
N GLN A 393 45.26 1.04 -28.58
CA GLN A 393 45.23 0.55 -29.96
C GLN A 393 44.18 -0.55 -30.08
N PRO A 394 43.23 -0.46 -31.03
CA PRO A 394 42.22 -1.49 -31.22
C PRO A 394 42.87 -2.78 -31.73
N THR A 395 42.37 -3.91 -31.24
CA THR A 395 42.80 -5.25 -31.66
C THR A 395 41.67 -5.96 -32.38
N ASP A 396 41.99 -6.76 -33.39
CA ASP A 396 40.99 -7.58 -34.07
C ASP A 396 40.41 -8.65 -33.15
N VAL A 397 39.08 -8.72 -33.11
CA VAL A 397 38.30 -9.69 -32.38
C VAL A 397 37.62 -10.59 -33.40
N HIS A 398 37.95 -11.88 -33.34
CA HIS A 398 37.36 -12.90 -34.22
C HIS A 398 36.29 -13.67 -33.46
N MET A 399 35.14 -13.89 -34.10
CA MET A 399 34.08 -14.77 -33.61
C MET A 399 33.52 -15.63 -34.75
N THR A 400 32.81 -16.69 -34.40
CA THR A 400 32.16 -17.59 -35.37
C THR A 400 30.65 -17.51 -35.23
N TRP A 401 29.96 -17.10 -36.27
CA TRP A 401 28.50 -16.99 -36.33
C TRP A 401 27.98 -17.84 -37.48
N ARG A 402 27.06 -18.78 -37.21
CA ARG A 402 26.46 -19.69 -38.22
C ARG A 402 27.48 -20.37 -39.18
N ASN A 403 28.67 -20.69 -38.66
CA ASN A 403 29.86 -21.23 -39.37
C ASN A 403 30.69 -20.23 -40.20
N GLU A 404 30.30 -18.96 -40.24
CA GLU A 404 31.08 -17.89 -40.84
C GLU A 404 32.02 -17.26 -39.80
N ARG A 405 33.20 -16.81 -40.26
CA ARG A 405 34.20 -16.20 -39.38
C ARG A 405 34.15 -14.68 -39.51
N LEU A 406 33.57 -14.05 -38.51
CA LEU A 406 33.43 -12.60 -38.41
C LEU A 406 34.66 -11.98 -37.74
N CYS A 407 34.96 -10.72 -38.09
CA CYS A 407 36.05 -9.95 -37.53
C CYS A 407 35.59 -8.51 -37.25
N THR A 408 35.90 -7.98 -36.08
CA THR A 408 35.56 -6.61 -35.69
C THR A 408 36.61 -6.01 -34.77
N SER A 409 36.60 -4.69 -34.61
CA SER A 409 37.51 -3.96 -33.71
C SER A 409 37.11 -4.15 -32.24
N SER A 410 38.07 -4.39 -31.35
CA SER A 410 37.83 -4.42 -29.89
C SER A 410 37.23 -3.12 -29.34
N ALA A 411 37.33 -2.01 -30.06
CA ALA A 411 36.78 -0.71 -29.67
C ALA A 411 35.23 -0.69 -29.61
N VAL A 412 34.53 -1.58 -30.31
CA VAL A 412 33.05 -1.61 -30.28
C VAL A 412 32.48 -2.34 -29.06
N LEU A 413 33.29 -3.17 -28.38
CA LEU A 413 32.81 -4.12 -27.35
C LEU A 413 32.27 -3.47 -26.07
N PHE A 414 32.72 -2.25 -25.75
CA PHE A 414 32.28 -1.50 -24.58
C PHE A 414 31.35 -0.32 -24.91
N GLU A 415 31.22 0.06 -26.19
CA GLU A 415 30.42 1.22 -26.61
C GLU A 415 28.91 0.99 -26.43
N GLY A 416 28.46 -0.25 -26.56
CA GLY A 416 27.07 -0.62 -26.26
C GLY A 416 26.75 -0.52 -24.77
N PRO A 417 27.47 -1.25 -23.89
CA PRO A 417 27.24 -1.21 -22.44
C PRO A 417 27.40 0.18 -21.81
N GLU A 418 28.17 1.08 -22.45
CA GLU A 418 28.30 2.46 -21.98
C GLU A 418 26.99 3.25 -22.02
N GLU A 419 26.04 2.90 -22.88
CA GLU A 419 24.72 3.57 -22.97
C GLU A 419 23.92 3.48 -21.64
N LEU A 420 24.24 2.54 -20.74
CA LEU A 420 23.66 2.47 -19.40
C LEU A 420 24.22 3.53 -18.43
N PHE A 421 25.50 3.88 -18.59
CA PHE A 421 26.24 4.77 -17.69
C PHE A 421 26.26 6.21 -18.22
N HIS A 422 26.33 6.40 -19.53
CA HIS A 422 26.24 7.69 -20.21
C HIS A 422 25.35 7.56 -21.46
N PRO A 423 24.00 7.64 -21.29
CA PRO A 423 23.06 7.57 -22.40
C PRO A 423 23.33 8.68 -23.42
N ARG A 424 23.50 8.34 -24.70
CA ARG A 424 23.84 9.30 -25.77
C ARG A 424 22.67 10.23 -26.14
N ARG A 425 21.45 9.94 -25.69
CA ARG A 425 20.22 10.73 -25.90
C ARG A 425 19.70 11.36 -24.61
N CYS A 426 20.55 12.13 -23.94
CA CYS A 426 20.21 12.79 -22.67
C CYS A 426 19.04 13.79 -22.81
N ASP A 427 18.87 14.39 -24.00
CA ASP A 427 17.84 15.41 -24.30
C ASP A 427 16.38 14.92 -24.16
N ASP A 428 16.14 13.60 -24.22
CA ASP A 428 14.80 12.99 -24.08
C ASP A 428 14.45 12.59 -22.63
N GLY A 429 15.31 12.90 -21.64
CA GLY A 429 15.09 12.56 -20.23
C GLY A 429 15.64 11.19 -19.80
N ASN A 430 16.57 10.61 -20.56
CA ASN A 430 17.29 9.41 -20.14
C ASN A 430 18.27 9.71 -19.00
N THR A 431 17.91 9.36 -17.77
CA THR A 431 18.81 9.36 -16.61
C THR A 431 19.83 8.22 -16.72
N SER A 432 21.07 8.43 -16.26
CA SER A 432 22.05 7.33 -16.15
C SER A 432 21.63 6.31 -15.08
N LEU A 433 22.18 5.09 -15.14
CA LEU A 433 21.94 4.05 -14.14
C LEU A 433 22.32 4.52 -12.72
N GLN A 434 23.50 5.12 -12.57
CA GLN A 434 24.02 5.60 -11.28
C GLN A 434 23.17 6.76 -10.72
N ASP A 435 22.77 7.73 -11.55
CA ASP A 435 21.99 8.88 -11.08
C ASP A 435 20.58 8.46 -10.69
N ALA A 436 19.97 7.53 -11.43
CA ALA A 436 18.66 6.98 -11.09
C ALA A 436 18.70 6.16 -9.80
N LEU A 437 19.79 5.42 -9.56
CA LEU A 437 19.99 4.63 -8.34
C LEU A 437 20.15 5.51 -7.10
N ILE A 438 20.98 6.57 -7.19
CA ILE A 438 21.08 7.58 -6.13
C ILE A 438 19.75 8.32 -5.95
N CYS A 439 19.04 8.68 -7.03
CA CYS A 439 17.74 9.33 -6.94
C CYS A 439 16.68 8.45 -6.25
N ALA A 440 16.67 7.14 -6.49
CA ALA A 440 15.79 6.20 -5.79
C ALA A 440 16.09 6.17 -4.29
N ILE A 441 17.37 6.07 -3.91
CA ILE A 441 17.80 6.13 -2.50
C ILE A 441 17.43 7.47 -1.86
N ASP A 442 17.63 8.60 -2.56
CA ASP A 442 17.34 9.93 -2.05
C ASP A 442 15.83 10.30 -2.04
N ARG A 443 14.96 9.46 -2.62
CA ARG A 443 13.50 9.51 -2.40
C ARG A 443 13.05 8.78 -1.11
N CYS A 444 13.88 7.90 -0.57
CA CYS A 444 13.59 7.21 0.68
C CYS A 444 13.77 8.12 1.91
N ASN A 445 13.18 7.72 3.05
CA ASN A 445 13.36 8.43 4.32
C ASN A 445 14.86 8.46 4.69
N PRO A 446 15.45 9.63 5.03
CA PRO A 446 16.86 9.76 5.41
C PRO A 446 17.37 8.72 6.41
N VAL A 447 16.54 8.27 7.36
CA VAL A 447 16.90 7.28 8.38
C VAL A 447 17.30 5.93 7.76
N VAL A 448 16.66 5.49 6.67
CA VAL A 448 16.88 4.17 6.06
C VAL A 448 17.84 4.19 4.88
N ARG A 449 18.34 5.37 4.46
CA ARG A 449 19.18 5.49 3.25
C ARG A 449 20.51 4.75 3.37
N ALA A 450 21.12 4.76 4.55
CA ALA A 450 22.37 4.05 4.80
C ALA A 450 22.18 2.53 4.63
N ASP A 451 21.16 1.96 5.28
CA ASP A 451 20.84 0.53 5.21
C ASP A 451 20.48 0.09 3.78
N LEU A 452 19.73 0.92 3.05
CA LEU A 452 19.39 0.68 1.63
C LEU A 452 20.61 0.74 0.72
N ALA A 453 21.49 1.72 0.90
CA ALA A 453 22.66 1.91 0.05
C ALA A 453 23.81 0.93 0.35
N ALA A 454 23.84 0.34 1.56
CA ALA A 454 24.81 -0.67 1.93
C ALA A 454 24.67 -1.96 1.11
N SER A 455 23.44 -2.34 0.74
CA SER A 455 23.15 -3.62 0.06
C SER A 455 22.42 -3.39 -1.26
N ILE A 456 23.12 -3.56 -2.38
CA ILE A 456 22.55 -3.43 -3.72
C ILE A 456 22.58 -4.80 -4.41
N VAL A 457 21.42 -5.30 -4.81
CA VAL A 457 21.27 -6.59 -5.50
C VAL A 457 21.05 -6.36 -6.98
N LEU A 458 21.91 -6.95 -7.81
CA LEU A 458 21.84 -6.84 -9.26
C LEU A 458 21.13 -8.06 -9.87
N THR A 459 20.30 -7.82 -10.86
CA THR A 459 19.66 -8.85 -11.67
C THR A 459 19.45 -8.39 -13.12
N GLY A 460 19.25 -9.33 -14.03
CA GLY A 460 19.25 -9.13 -15.48
C GLY A 460 20.49 -9.71 -16.19
N SER A 461 20.43 -9.89 -17.50
CA SER A 461 21.54 -10.49 -18.26
C SER A 461 22.76 -9.57 -18.36
N LEU A 462 22.53 -8.26 -18.51
CA LEU A 462 23.60 -7.27 -18.66
C LEU A 462 24.42 -7.04 -17.38
N THR A 463 23.87 -7.28 -16.19
CA THR A 463 24.62 -7.13 -14.94
C THR A 463 25.72 -8.18 -14.78
N SER A 464 25.63 -9.28 -15.55
CA SER A 464 26.64 -10.34 -15.63
C SER A 464 27.83 -9.99 -16.54
N LEU A 465 27.79 -8.85 -17.26
CA LEU A 465 28.89 -8.45 -18.13
C LEU A 465 30.19 -8.19 -17.34
N PRO A 466 31.36 -8.61 -17.84
CA PRO A 466 32.65 -8.34 -17.20
C PRO A 466 32.84 -6.85 -16.92
N GLY A 467 33.17 -6.50 -15.68
CA GLY A 467 33.42 -5.12 -15.25
C GLY A 467 32.19 -4.36 -14.73
N PHE A 468 30.95 -4.82 -14.96
CA PHE A 468 29.72 -4.10 -14.60
C PHE A 468 29.71 -3.61 -13.14
N LYS A 469 29.90 -4.54 -12.19
CA LYS A 469 29.99 -4.21 -10.76
C LYS A 469 31.05 -3.16 -10.44
N ARG A 470 32.25 -3.31 -11.01
CA ARG A 470 33.39 -2.42 -10.74
C ARG A 470 33.12 -1.00 -11.26
N ARG A 471 32.46 -0.87 -12.40
CA ARG A 471 32.07 0.43 -12.96
C ARG A 471 30.95 1.06 -12.12
N LEU A 472 29.88 0.33 -11.82
CA LEU A 472 28.78 0.84 -10.99
C LEU A 472 29.27 1.27 -9.60
N THR A 473 30.12 0.48 -8.94
CA THR A 473 30.77 0.86 -7.67
C THR A 473 31.61 2.13 -7.80
N ARG A 474 32.37 2.31 -8.90
CA ARG A 474 33.12 3.56 -9.16
C ARG A 474 32.18 4.76 -9.23
N GLU A 475 31.16 4.68 -10.08
CA GLU A 475 30.24 5.80 -10.32
C GLU A 475 29.48 6.18 -9.03
N LEU A 476 28.97 5.20 -8.28
CA LEU A 476 28.28 5.45 -7.02
C LEU A 476 29.18 6.12 -5.96
N ILE A 477 30.45 5.70 -5.85
CA ILE A 477 31.41 6.31 -4.92
C ILE A 477 31.81 7.73 -5.37
N LEU A 478 31.88 7.99 -6.68
CA LEU A 478 32.16 9.33 -7.22
C LEU A 478 30.99 10.31 -6.98
N LEU A 479 29.74 9.84 -7.06
CA LEU A 479 28.55 10.62 -6.71
C LEU A 479 28.37 10.78 -5.19
N ARG A 480 28.70 9.73 -4.42
CA ARG A 480 28.45 9.61 -2.97
C ARG A 480 29.63 8.92 -2.29
N HIS A 481 30.64 9.71 -1.98
CA HIS A 481 31.87 9.27 -1.29
C HIS A 481 31.62 8.68 0.12
N ASP A 482 30.46 8.92 0.72
CA ASP A 482 29.98 8.29 1.95
C ASP A 482 29.78 6.77 1.83
N LEU A 483 29.57 6.25 0.61
CA LEU A 483 29.38 4.81 0.35
C LEU A 483 30.68 3.99 0.31
N LEU A 484 31.84 4.65 0.39
CA LEU A 484 33.15 4.00 0.31
C LEU A 484 33.35 2.99 1.45
N GLY A 485 33.48 1.72 1.11
CA GLY A 485 33.67 0.63 2.06
C GLY A 485 32.39 0.13 2.74
N GLN A 486 31.23 0.68 2.39
CA GLN A 486 29.91 0.26 2.89
C GLN A 486 29.07 -0.47 1.84
N LEU A 487 29.40 -0.31 0.56
CA LEU A 487 28.63 -0.79 -0.58
C LEU A 487 28.93 -2.26 -0.93
N HIS A 488 27.92 -3.12 -0.84
CA HIS A 488 27.95 -4.54 -1.19
C HIS A 488 27.06 -4.82 -2.42
N LEU A 489 27.65 -5.39 -3.48
CA LEU A 489 26.95 -5.73 -4.74
C LEU A 489 26.74 -7.24 -4.88
N HIS A 490 25.50 -7.69 -4.69
CA HIS A 490 25.09 -9.09 -4.74
C HIS A 490 24.57 -9.46 -6.14
N ASP A 491 24.74 -10.72 -6.55
CA ASP A 491 24.04 -11.28 -7.72
C ASP A 491 22.82 -12.06 -7.22
N GLY A 492 21.62 -11.71 -7.70
CA GLY A 492 20.40 -12.38 -7.29
C GLY A 492 19.82 -13.28 -8.38
N ASN A 493 19.55 -14.54 -8.04
CA ASN A 493 18.76 -15.46 -8.87
C ASN A 493 17.30 -15.45 -8.37
N GLY A 494 16.45 -14.68 -9.05
CA GLY A 494 15.04 -14.53 -8.66
C GLY A 494 14.25 -15.83 -8.65
N TYR A 495 14.52 -16.75 -9.58
CA TYR A 495 13.84 -18.05 -9.62
C TYR A 495 14.13 -18.88 -8.36
N ARG A 496 15.39 -18.90 -7.89
CA ARG A 496 15.74 -19.58 -6.62
C ARG A 496 15.05 -18.92 -5.41
N GLY A 497 14.96 -17.60 -5.38
CA GLY A 497 14.20 -16.89 -4.34
C GLY A 497 12.70 -17.23 -4.35
N ALA A 498 12.13 -17.43 -5.54
CA ALA A 498 10.74 -17.85 -5.70
C ALA A 498 10.51 -19.28 -5.19
N CYS A 499 11.43 -20.21 -5.47
CA CYS A 499 11.43 -21.54 -4.87
C CYS A 499 11.57 -21.50 -3.33
N THR A 500 12.30 -20.52 -2.78
CA THR A 500 12.42 -20.35 -1.31
C THR A 500 11.10 -19.94 -0.70
N LEU A 501 10.36 -19.02 -1.35
CA LEU A 501 9.00 -18.68 -0.93
C LEU A 501 8.04 -19.87 -1.09
N ALA A 502 8.13 -20.63 -2.19
CA ALA A 502 7.28 -21.80 -2.41
C ALA A 502 7.34 -22.81 -1.25
N ARG A 503 8.53 -23.09 -0.72
CA ARG A 503 8.72 -24.05 0.39
C ARG A 503 8.57 -23.44 1.80
N PHE A 504 8.91 -22.17 2.00
CA PHE A 504 9.03 -21.59 3.34
C PHE A 504 8.13 -20.36 3.61
N ALA A 505 7.24 -19.99 2.68
CA ALA A 505 6.22 -18.99 2.97
C ALA A 505 5.23 -19.52 4.03
N HIS A 506 4.93 -18.69 5.02
CA HIS A 506 3.97 -18.99 6.07
C HIS A 506 2.54 -19.02 5.50
N ASP A 507 1.64 -19.81 6.11
CA ASP A 507 0.31 -20.12 5.57
C ASP A 507 -0.60 -18.88 5.40
N ASP A 508 -0.34 -17.79 6.13
CA ASP A 508 -1.09 -16.53 6.07
C ASP A 508 -0.76 -15.64 4.85
N VAL A 509 0.32 -15.93 4.12
CA VAL A 509 0.72 -15.20 2.90
C VAL A 509 -0.04 -15.69 1.65
N TRP A 510 -0.71 -16.84 1.75
CA TRP A 510 -1.41 -17.49 0.63
C TRP A 510 -2.84 -16.98 0.46
N ILE A 511 -3.17 -16.56 -0.76
CA ILE A 511 -4.55 -16.24 -1.17
C ILE A 511 -5.22 -17.56 -1.55
N VAL A 512 -6.15 -18.03 -0.72
CA VAL A 512 -6.94 -19.25 -0.97
C VAL A 512 -8.11 -18.93 -1.92
N GLY A 513 -8.45 -19.87 -2.81
CA GLY A 513 -9.52 -19.75 -3.81
C GLY A 513 -10.94 -19.97 -3.28
#